data_AF-A0A2R7REX7-F1
#
_entry.id   AF-A0A2R7REX7-F1
#
_cell.length_a   1.000
_cell.length_b   1.000
_cell.length_c   1.000
_cell.angle_alpha   90.00
_cell.angle_beta   90.00
_cell.angle_gamma   90.00
#
_symmetry.space_group_name_H-M   'P 1'
#
loop_
_entity.id
_entity.type
_entity.pdbx_description
1 polymer ?
#
loop_
_entity_poly.entity_id
_entity_poly.type
_entity_poly.pdbx_seq_one_letter_code
_entity_poly.pdbx_strand_id
1 'polypeptide(L)'
;MYRVRIWGPPPEPRFAWSVDEWDVTDAEQVTDVIDWAADLAGDKPYEVFVRWQDHHSDKNGRLVPRFRYALLFGGPAGEEQTTEIIGLELL
;
A
#
# COMPACT_ATOMS: atom_id res chain seq x y z
N MET A 1 7.66 -4.92 8.20
CA MET A 1 7.64 -4.38 6.83
C MET A 1 6.37 -3.58 6.66
N TYR A 2 6.50 -2.40 6.08
CA TYR A 2 5.38 -1.51 5.80
C TYR A 2 5.17 -1.38 4.29
N ARG A 3 3.95 -1.02 3.90
CA ARG A 3 3.63 -0.62 2.53
C ARG A 3 3.05 0.77 2.55
N VAL A 4 3.51 1.63 1.65
CA VAL A 4 3.01 2.99 1.48
C VAL A 4 2.36 3.11 0.11
N ARG A 5 1.18 3.72 0.07
CA ARG A 5 0.49 4.10 -1.17
C ARG A 5 0.38 5.61 -1.24
N ILE A 6 0.72 6.19 -2.39
CA ILE A 6 0.52 7.62 -2.63
C ILE A 6 -0.41 7.77 -3.82
N TRP A 7 -1.46 8.57 -3.64
CA TRP A 7 -2.50 8.77 -4.63
C TRP A 7 -2.18 9.98 -5.52
N GLY A 8 -2.04 9.73 -6.81
CA GLY A 8 -1.87 10.77 -7.82
C GLY A 8 -3.21 11.11 -8.48
N PRO A 9 -3.58 12.40 -8.58
CA PRO A 9 -4.82 12.80 -9.23
C PRO A 9 -4.83 12.36 -10.70
N PRO A 10 -6.01 12.03 -11.26
CA PRO A 10 -6.11 11.64 -12.64
C PRO A 10 -5.69 12.79 -13.57
N PRO A 11 -5.01 12.50 -14.70
CA PRO A 11 -4.58 13.53 -15.65
C PRO A 11 -5.77 14.19 -16.38
N GLU A 12 -6.92 13.51 -16.48
CA GLU A 12 -8.19 14.07 -16.97
C GLU A 12 -9.37 13.53 -16.14
N PRO A 13 -10.52 14.25 -16.06
CA PRO A 13 -11.65 13.89 -15.18
C PRO A 13 -12.27 12.49 -15.39
N ARG A 14 -12.05 11.87 -16.54
CA ARG A 14 -12.59 10.54 -16.89
C ARG A 14 -11.67 9.38 -16.50
N PHE A 15 -10.48 9.65 -15.98
CA PHE A 15 -9.52 8.63 -15.58
C PHE A 15 -9.62 8.36 -14.08
N ALA A 16 -9.23 7.15 -13.69
CA ALA A 16 -9.08 6.79 -12.29
C ALA A 16 -7.84 7.47 -11.68
N TRP A 17 -7.84 7.59 -10.36
CA TRP A 17 -6.63 7.97 -9.62
C TRP A 17 -5.53 6.94 -9.86
N SER A 18 -4.30 7.44 -9.90
CA SER A 18 -3.11 6.58 -9.91
C SER A 18 -2.66 6.29 -8.48
N VAL A 19 -2.09 5.12 -8.27
CA VAL A 19 -1.49 4.73 -6.98
C VAL A 19 -0.07 4.28 -7.25
N ASP A 20 0.88 4.99 -6.66
CA ASP A 20 2.26 4.52 -6.56
C ASP A 20 2.42 3.75 -5.24
N GLU A 21 3.03 2.57 -5.29
CA GLU A 21 3.24 1.71 -4.11
C GLU A 21 4.73 1.56 -3.78
N TRP A 22 5.07 1.65 -2.49
CA TRP A 22 6.41 1.36 -1.97
C TRP A 22 6.35 0.32 -0.86
N ASP A 23 7.32 -0.59 -0.90
CA ASP A 23 7.57 -1.56 0.16
C ASP A 23 8.74 -1.07 1.01
N VAL A 24 8.48 -0.75 2.28
CA VAL A 24 9.47 -0.19 3.22
C VAL A 24 9.91 -1.28 4.21
N THR A 25 11.19 -1.66 4.13
CA THR A 25 11.74 -2.78 4.90
C THR A 25 12.56 -2.34 6.12
N ASP A 26 13.15 -1.15 6.08
CA ASP A 26 14.25 -0.77 6.99
C ASP A 26 13.86 0.32 8.01
N ALA A 27 12.56 0.48 8.29
CA ALA A 27 12.08 1.43 9.28
C ALA A 27 12.08 0.81 10.70
N GLU A 28 12.64 1.53 11.67
CA GLU A 28 12.68 1.11 13.07
C GLU A 28 11.33 1.30 13.76
N GLN A 29 10.66 2.43 13.50
CA GLN A 29 9.37 2.76 14.06
C GLN A 29 8.34 3.10 12.97
N VAL A 30 7.06 2.89 13.29
CA VAL A 30 5.96 3.23 12.38
C VAL A 30 5.90 4.74 12.09
N THR A 31 6.25 5.57 13.07
CA THR A 31 6.30 7.04 12.93
C THR A 31 7.27 7.47 11.85
N ASP A 32 8.42 6.80 11.75
CA ASP A 32 9.44 7.12 10.75
C ASP A 32 8.92 6.89 9.32
N VAL A 33 8.08 5.86 9.13
CA VAL A 33 7.42 5.59 7.85
C VAL A 33 6.35 6.62 7.53
N ILE A 34 5.59 7.05 8.54
CA ILE A 34 4.53 8.05 8.37
C ILE A 34 5.15 9.39 7.97
N ASP A 35 6.19 9.83 8.67
CA ASP A 35 6.88 11.09 8.38
C ASP A 35 7.54 11.05 6.98
N TRP A 36 8.22 9.95 6.65
CA TRP A 36 8.78 9.74 5.30
C TRP A 36 7.71 9.75 4.20
N ALA A 37 6.58 9.09 4.44
CA ALA A 37 5.47 9.05 3.48
C ALA A 37 4.84 10.43 3.30
N ALA A 38 4.70 11.21 4.37
CA ALA A 38 4.19 12.58 4.32
C ALA A 38 5.10 13.47 3.47
N ASP A 39 6.42 13.41 3.69
CA ASP A 39 7.40 14.18 2.93
C ASP A 39 7.38 13.81 1.43
N LEU A 40 7.27 12.51 1.12
CA LEU A 40 7.21 12.03 -0.26
C LEU A 40 5.89 12.38 -0.96
N ALA A 41 4.77 12.32 -0.24
CA ALA A 41 3.45 12.60 -0.78
C ALA A 41 3.22 14.09 -1.01
N GLY A 42 3.82 14.96 -0.19
CA GLY A 42 3.46 16.38 -0.15
C GLY A 42 1.97 16.53 0.20
N ASP A 43 1.22 17.25 -0.63
CA ASP A 43 -0.22 17.45 -0.42
C ASP A 43 -1.10 16.30 -0.92
N LYS A 44 -0.50 15.23 -1.47
CA LYS A 44 -1.26 14.09 -2.01
C LYS A 44 -1.78 13.18 -0.89
N PRO A 45 -2.98 12.60 -1.02
CA PRO A 45 -3.44 11.57 -0.11
C PRO A 45 -2.49 10.37 -0.12
N TYR A 46 -2.25 9.78 1.04
CA TYR A 46 -1.41 8.61 1.19
C TYR A 46 -1.94 7.67 2.28
N GLU A 47 -1.50 6.42 2.21
CA GLU A 47 -1.86 5.36 3.14
C GLU A 47 -0.60 4.62 3.57
N VAL A 48 -0.53 4.26 4.86
CA VAL A 48 0.53 3.42 5.42
C VAL A 48 -0.08 2.15 5.98
N PHE A 49 0.43 1.01 5.53
CA PHE A 49 0.00 -0.32 5.93
C PHE A 49 1.13 -1.07 6.62
N VAL A 50 0.80 -1.92 7.59
CA VAL A 50 1.71 -2.97 8.06
C VAL A 50 1.45 -4.26 7.29
N ARG A 51 2.52 -4.86 6.78
CA ARG A 51 2.48 -6.22 6.27
C ARG A 51 2.74 -7.19 7.41
N TRP A 52 1.82 -8.13 7.60
CA TRP A 52 2.01 -9.23 8.54
C TRP A 52 1.79 -10.57 7.84
N GLN A 53 2.43 -11.61 8.36
CA GLN A 53 2.33 -12.97 7.84
C GLN A 53 1.42 -13.78 8.75
N ASP A 54 0.40 -14.36 8.15
CA ASP A 54 -0.47 -15.34 8.78
C ASP A 54 -0.17 -16.73 8.23
N HIS A 55 -0.44 -17.77 9.02
CA HIS A 55 -0.30 -19.16 8.61
C HIS A 55 -1.67 -19.69 8.21
N HIS A 56 -1.83 -19.99 6.92
CA HIS A 56 -3.06 -20.59 6.41
C HIS A 56 -2.77 -22.03 5.98
N SER A 57 -3.71 -22.95 6.22
CA SER A 57 -3.63 -24.30 5.67
C SER A 57 -4.23 -24.31 4.26
N ASP A 58 -3.46 -24.77 3.28
CA ASP A 58 -4.00 -25.03 1.95
C ASP A 58 -5.00 -26.21 1.95
N LYS A 59 -5.57 -26.53 0.78
CA LYS A 59 -6.54 -27.64 0.62
C LYS A 59 -6.00 -29.02 1.03
N ASN A 60 -4.69 -29.16 1.18
CA ASN A 60 -4.01 -30.40 1.58
C ASN A 60 -3.51 -30.34 3.04
N GLY A 61 -3.88 -29.30 3.80
CA GLY A 61 -3.48 -29.12 5.18
C GLY A 61 -2.05 -28.59 5.36
N ARG A 62 -1.36 -28.18 4.29
CA ARG A 62 -0.01 -27.62 4.39
C ARG A 62 -0.09 -26.16 4.79
N LEU A 63 0.70 -25.78 5.79
CA LEU A 63 0.87 -24.38 6.17
C LEU A 63 1.58 -23.63 5.04
N VAL A 64 0.90 -22.63 4.50
CA VAL A 64 1.42 -21.70 3.50
C VAL A 64 1.44 -20.28 4.10
N PRO A 65 2.53 -19.51 3.91
CA PRO A 65 2.55 -18.11 4.28
C PRO A 65 1.47 -17.36 3.52
N ARG A 66 0.61 -16.63 4.24
CA ARG A 66 -0.28 -15.65 3.63
C ARG A 66 0.04 -14.28 4.16
N PHE A 67 0.53 -13.40 3.29
CA PHE A 67 0.75 -12.01 3.65
C PHE A 67 -0.56 -11.24 3.61
N ARG A 68 -0.78 -10.42 4.63
CA ARG A 68 -1.92 -9.51 4.73
C ARG A 68 -1.42 -8.12 5.06
N TYR A 69 -2.21 -7.13 4.70
CA TYR A 69 -1.97 -5.72 5.01
C TYR A 69 -3.06 -5.22 5.94
N ALA A 70 -2.69 -4.45 6.96
CA ALA A 70 -3.61 -3.71 7.80
C ALA A 70 -3.28 -2.22 7.69
N LEU A 71 -4.30 -1.39 7.46
CA LEU A 71 -4.14 0.06 7.40
C LEU A 71 -3.77 0.58 8.80
N LEU A 72 -2.71 1.36 8.87
CA LEU A 72 -2.25 2.00 10.10
C LEU A 72 -2.56 3.50 10.10
N PHE A 73 -2.39 4.16 8.96
CA PHE A 73 -2.55 5.61 8.84
C PHE A 73 -3.02 6.02 7.45
N GLY A 74 -3.76 7.12 7.39
CA GLY A 74 -4.16 7.78 6.16
C GLY A 74 -5.46 7.23 5.58
N GLY A 75 -5.69 7.52 4.30
CA GLY A 75 -6.88 7.11 3.58
C GLY A 75 -6.74 7.32 2.08
N PRO A 76 -7.59 6.65 1.29
CA PRO A 76 -7.58 6.79 -0.15
C PRO A 76 -8.01 8.20 -0.58
N ALA A 77 -7.72 8.55 -1.83
CA ALA A 77 -8.16 9.82 -2.41
C ALA A 77 -9.69 9.95 -2.60
N GLY A 78 -10.47 8.89 -2.35
CA GLY A 78 -11.93 8.91 -2.33
C GLY A 78 -12.53 7.63 -1.72
N GLU A 79 -13.75 7.73 -1.19
CA GLU A 79 -14.38 6.67 -0.38
C GLU A 79 -14.86 5.44 -1.18
N GLU A 80 -15.19 5.61 -2.48
CA GLU A 80 -15.69 4.55 -3.37
C GLU A 80 -14.74 4.28 -4.54
N GLN A 81 -13.47 4.02 -4.26
CA GLN A 81 -12.49 3.72 -5.31
C GLN A 81 -12.17 2.21 -5.39
N THR A 82 -12.33 1.64 -6.58
CA THR A 82 -11.75 0.33 -6.92
C THR A 82 -10.28 0.54 -7.31
N THR A 83 -9.35 -0.03 -6.55
CA THR A 83 -7.93 -0.03 -6.92
C THR A 83 -7.62 -1.23 -7.82
N GLU A 84 -7.18 -0.98 -9.05
CA GLU A 84 -6.59 -2.00 -9.92
C GLU A 84 -5.06 -1.82 -9.92
N ILE A 85 -4.33 -2.89 -9.59
CA ILE A 85 -2.87 -2.86 -9.52
C ILE A 85 -2.31 -3.42 -10.83
N ILE A 86 -1.57 -2.60 -11.57
CA ILE A 86 -0.85 -3.01 -12.77
C ILE A 86 0.61 -3.27 -12.39
N GLY A 87 1.00 -4.55 -12.30
CA GLY A 87 2.38 -4.94 -12.10
C GLY A 87 3.16 -4.91 -13.41
N LEU A 88 4.19 -4.07 -13.50
CA LEU A 88 5.16 -4.09 -14.60
C LEU A 88 6.40 -4.88 -14.13
N GLU A 89 6.57 -6.09 -14.66
CA GLU A 89 7.84 -6.82 -14.55
C GLU A 89 8.78 -6.33 -15.66
N LEU A 90 9.90 -5.71 -15.29
CA LEU A 90 10.97 -5.38 -16.23
C LEU A 90 11.74 -6.67 -16.55
N LEU A 91 11.72 -7.07 -17.83
CA LEU A 91 12.49 -8.19 -18.40
C LEU A 91 14.00 -7.90 -18.44
#